data_AF-A0A7S1VE80-F1
#
_entry.id   AF-A0A7S1VE80-F1
#
_cell.length_a   1.000
_cell.length_b   1.000
_cell.length_c   1.000
_cell.angle_alpha   90.00
_cell.angle_beta   90.00
_cell.angle_gamma   90.00
#
_symmetry.space_group_name_H-M   'P 1'
#
loop_
_entity.id
_entity.type
_entity.pdbx_description
1 polymer ?
#
loop_
_entity_poly.entity_id
_entity_poly.type
_entity_poly.pdbx_seq_one_letter_code
_entity_poly.pdbx_strand_id
1 'polypeptide(L)'
;AQRNVIVRNLPSVETLGCTSVICTDKTGTLTTNEMTAVSLVLVEKSADKKKKEYAIAEHEVEGVSYAPVGSIDGVVQSEEVKANPKGAIADVAAVCALCNDAKILGHDEAEDEATKRKKKRKKASIESMAKKFERVGEPTEAALCVLAEKLGGMSHYLDNIHPDKQGEIHLHVLPSVLANANVEEWRSSYPRQATLEFNRDRKSMSVLCSPSSSGNRKKNRLYVKGAPNLLLERCT
;
A
#
# COMPACT_ATOMS: atom_id res chain seq x y z
N ALA A 1 16.44 16.69 26.86
CA ALA A 1 16.70 16.58 25.40
C ALA A 1 17.14 15.18 24.97
N GLN A 2 18.13 14.54 25.61
CA GLN A 2 18.62 13.20 25.18
C GLN A 2 17.57 12.08 25.12
N ARG A 3 16.45 12.22 25.85
CA ARG A 3 15.30 11.30 25.82
C ARG A 3 14.13 11.80 24.94
N ASN A 4 14.40 12.68 23.98
CA ASN A 4 13.39 13.35 23.15
C ASN A 4 12.33 14.16 23.93
N VAL A 5 12.61 14.51 25.18
CA VAL A 5 11.78 15.41 25.99
C VAL A 5 12.38 16.82 25.97
N ILE A 6 11.58 17.77 25.52
CA ILE A 6 11.89 19.20 25.53
C ILE A 6 11.00 19.87 26.58
N VAL A 7 11.59 20.17 27.73
CA VAL A 7 10.92 20.88 28.82
C VAL A 7 10.98 22.37 28.52
N ARG A 8 9.82 23.00 28.30
CA ARG A 8 9.74 24.46 28.07
C ARG A 8 9.69 25.27 29.37
N ASN A 9 9.21 24.66 30.46
CA ASN A 9 9.06 25.30 31.77
C ASN A 9 9.58 24.36 32.87
N LEU A 10 10.65 24.76 33.57
CA LEU A 10 11.36 23.94 34.56
C LEU A 10 10.45 23.44 35.71
N PRO A 11 9.60 24.30 36.32
CA PRO A 11 8.55 23.87 37.26
C PRO A 11 7.65 22.71 36.79
N SER A 12 7.42 22.56 35.48
CA SER A 12 6.57 21.47 34.96
C SER A 12 7.16 20.08 35.19
N VAL A 13 8.47 19.95 35.46
CA VAL A 13 9.11 18.66 35.73
C VAL A 13 8.62 18.07 37.06
N GLU A 14 8.46 18.90 38.08
CA GLU A 14 7.96 18.50 39.39
C GLU A 14 6.48 18.12 39.31
N THR A 15 5.68 18.95 38.63
CA THR A 15 4.24 18.69 38.46
C THR A 15 3.97 17.42 37.66
N LEU A 16 4.81 17.10 36.67
CA LEU A 16 4.68 15.87 35.88
C LEU A 16 4.81 14.62 36.77
N GLY A 17 5.61 14.68 37.85
CA GLY A 17 5.78 13.59 38.81
C GLY A 17 4.51 13.26 39.62
N CYS A 18 3.55 14.18 39.71
CA CYS A 18 2.28 13.99 40.42
C CYS A 18 1.08 13.78 39.47
N THR A 19 1.33 13.51 38.18
CA THR A 19 0.26 13.33 37.19
C THR A 19 -0.54 12.06 37.47
N SER A 20 -1.86 12.19 37.65
CA SER A 20 -2.77 11.05 37.86
C SER A 20 -3.56 10.63 36.61
N VAL A 21 -3.63 11.51 35.60
CA VAL A 21 -4.36 11.28 34.35
C VAL A 21 -3.53 11.78 33.17
N ILE A 22 -3.37 10.94 32.14
CA ILE A 22 -2.72 11.30 30.88
C ILE A 22 -3.77 11.24 29.76
N CYS A 23 -4.12 12.39 29.22
CA CYS A 23 -4.90 12.50 27.99
C CYS A 23 -3.93 12.51 26.80
N THR A 24 -4.09 11.58 25.88
CA THR A 24 -3.20 11.44 24.72
C THR A 24 -4.01 11.23 23.45
N ASP A 25 -3.53 11.82 22.35
CA ASP A 25 -4.08 11.56 21.03
C ASP A 25 -3.64 10.20 20.53
N LYS A 26 -4.49 9.51 19.76
CA LYS A 26 -4.13 8.20 19.19
C LYS A 26 -3.09 8.34 18.07
N THR A 27 -3.45 9.10 17.03
CA THR A 27 -2.67 9.15 15.79
C THR A 27 -1.45 10.05 15.97
N GLY A 28 -0.25 9.52 15.68
CA GLY A 28 1.01 10.26 15.80
C GLY A 28 1.55 10.35 17.23
N THR A 29 0.86 9.77 18.23
CA THR A 29 1.40 9.60 19.59
C THR A 29 1.36 8.13 20.02
N LEU A 30 0.17 7.51 20.10
CA LEU A 30 0.07 6.07 20.40
C LEU A 30 0.39 5.19 19.18
N THR A 31 0.12 5.69 17.97
CA THR A 31 0.43 5.01 16.71
C THR A 31 1.41 5.83 15.87
N THR A 32 2.18 5.14 15.03
CA THR A 32 3.20 5.76 14.16
C THR A 32 2.62 6.58 13.00
N ASN A 33 1.28 6.58 12.82
CA ASN A 33 0.62 7.18 11.65
C ASN A 33 1.11 6.63 10.30
N GLU A 34 1.64 5.40 10.32
CA GLU A 34 1.97 4.60 9.15
C GLU A 34 0.84 3.59 8.96
N MET A 35 -0.11 3.94 8.10
CA MET A 35 -1.22 3.04 7.79
C MET A 35 -0.71 1.97 6.83
N THR A 36 -0.95 0.70 7.15
CA THR A 36 -0.53 -0.43 6.34
C THR A 36 -1.71 -1.39 6.19
N ALA A 37 -1.96 -1.88 4.98
CA ALA A 37 -2.90 -2.97 4.77
C ALA A 37 -2.28 -4.26 5.31
N VAL A 38 -2.97 -4.93 6.24
CA VAL A 38 -2.49 -6.13 6.95
C VAL A 38 -3.28 -7.39 6.59
N SER A 39 -4.45 -7.24 5.97
CA SER A 39 -5.33 -8.33 5.58
C SER A 39 -6.08 -7.96 4.30
N LEU A 40 -6.17 -8.93 3.39
CA LEU A 40 -6.95 -8.87 2.17
C LEU A 40 -7.99 -10.00 2.23
N VAL A 41 -9.27 -9.65 2.14
CA VAL A 41 -10.36 -10.63 2.18
C VAL A 41 -11.02 -10.72 0.80
N LEU A 42 -11.09 -11.93 0.26
CA LEU A 42 -11.64 -12.22 -1.07
C LEU A 42 -12.76 -13.26 -0.99
N VAL A 43 -13.68 -13.18 -1.95
CA VAL A 43 -14.67 -14.23 -2.19
C VAL A 43 -14.12 -15.15 -3.27
N GLU A 44 -13.72 -16.35 -2.86
CA GLU A 44 -13.06 -17.33 -3.71
C GLU A 44 -13.95 -18.54 -3.96
N LYS A 45 -13.67 -19.30 -5.03
CA LYS A 45 -14.37 -20.57 -5.26
C LYS A 45 -13.82 -21.61 -4.28
N SER A 46 -14.71 -22.39 -3.70
CA SER A 46 -14.33 -23.52 -2.84
C SER A 46 -13.39 -24.48 -3.59
N ALA A 47 -12.43 -25.05 -2.86
CA ALA A 47 -11.48 -26.02 -3.39
C ALA A 47 -12.17 -27.28 -3.95
N ASP A 48 -13.39 -27.58 -3.50
CA ASP A 48 -14.20 -28.66 -4.05
C ASP A 48 -14.83 -28.25 -5.39
N LYS A 49 -14.14 -28.58 -6.49
CA LYS A 49 -14.59 -28.32 -7.87
C LYS A 49 -15.96 -28.90 -8.21
N LYS A 50 -16.51 -29.83 -7.41
CA LYS A 50 -17.84 -30.43 -7.64
C LYS A 50 -18.98 -29.61 -7.05
N LYS A 51 -18.70 -28.71 -6.09
CA LYS A 51 -19.69 -27.80 -5.51
C LYS A 51 -19.39 -26.38 -5.94
N LYS A 52 -20.35 -25.70 -6.57
CA LYS A 52 -20.28 -24.26 -6.86
C LYS A 52 -20.52 -23.44 -5.58
N GLU A 53 -19.72 -23.69 -4.57
CA GLU A 53 -19.73 -22.95 -3.32
C GLU A 53 -18.63 -21.88 -3.35
N TYR A 54 -18.93 -20.71 -2.80
CA TYR A 54 -17.97 -19.65 -2.61
C TYR A 54 -17.60 -19.58 -1.14
N ALA A 55 -16.32 -19.36 -0.85
CA ALA A 55 -15.79 -19.19 0.49
C ALA A 55 -15.17 -17.80 0.63
N ILE A 56 -15.20 -17.27 1.84
CA ILE A 56 -14.45 -16.06 2.18
C ILE A 56 -13.04 -16.53 2.57
N ALA A 57 -12.03 -16.08 1.83
CA ALA A 57 -10.63 -16.31 2.12
C ALA A 57 -10.00 -15.02 2.64
N GLU A 58 -9.23 -15.14 3.71
CA GLU A 58 -8.45 -14.04 4.29
C GLU A 58 -6.97 -14.32 4.02
N HIS A 59 -6.29 -13.32 3.46
CA HIS A 59 -4.89 -13.37 3.08
C HIS A 59 -4.13 -12.34 3.92
N GLU A 60 -3.19 -12.80 4.74
CA GLU A 60 -2.34 -11.91 5.52
C GLU A 60 -1.41 -11.12 4.59
N VAL A 61 -1.29 -9.81 4.82
CA VAL A 61 -0.43 -8.92 4.03
C VAL A 61 0.78 -8.55 4.89
N GLU A 62 1.94 -9.05 4.52
CA GLU A 62 3.19 -8.77 5.22
C GLU A 62 3.76 -7.40 4.88
N GLY A 63 4.67 -6.92 5.72
CA GLY A 63 5.40 -5.69 5.53
C GLY A 63 4.84 -4.55 6.38
N VAL A 64 5.71 -3.62 6.73
CA VAL A 64 5.41 -2.44 7.55
C VAL A 64 5.82 -1.19 6.80
N SER A 65 5.29 -0.02 7.19
CA SER A 65 5.52 1.28 6.54
C SER A 65 4.92 1.38 5.13
N TYR A 66 5.47 2.30 4.30
CA TYR A 66 5.09 2.51 2.91
C TYR A 66 6.04 1.87 1.89
N ALA A 67 6.97 1.02 2.33
CA ALA A 67 7.81 0.27 1.40
C ALA A 67 6.96 -0.73 0.59
N PRO A 68 7.10 -0.80 -0.74
CA PRO A 68 6.37 -1.73 -1.61
C PRO A 68 6.99 -3.14 -1.56
N VAL A 69 7.30 -3.62 -0.36
CA VAL A 69 7.91 -4.92 -0.12
C VAL A 69 7.09 -5.69 0.92
N GLY A 70 6.91 -6.98 0.66
CA GLY A 70 6.12 -7.88 1.49
C GLY A 70 5.39 -8.89 0.60
N SER A 71 5.07 -10.04 1.17
CA SER A 71 4.26 -11.05 0.52
C SER A 71 2.79 -10.95 0.96
N ILE A 72 1.91 -11.63 0.22
CA ILE A 72 0.50 -11.80 0.59
C ILE A 72 0.24 -13.29 0.60
N ASP A 73 -0.25 -13.82 1.72
CA ASP A 73 -0.44 -15.26 1.88
C ASP A 73 -1.39 -15.81 0.80
N GLY A 74 -1.02 -16.91 0.16
CA GLY A 74 -1.79 -17.51 -0.93
C GLY A 74 -1.90 -16.71 -2.23
N VAL A 75 -1.22 -15.55 -2.36
CA VAL A 75 -1.23 -14.73 -3.59
C VAL A 75 0.19 -14.58 -4.14
N VAL A 76 0.43 -15.16 -5.31
CA VAL A 76 1.73 -15.00 -6.00
C VAL A 76 1.78 -13.62 -6.67
N GLN A 77 2.70 -12.78 -6.18
CA GLN A 77 2.90 -11.41 -6.67
C GLN A 77 3.05 -11.39 -8.19
N SER A 78 2.37 -10.44 -8.84
CA SER A 78 2.30 -10.26 -10.30
C SER A 78 1.65 -11.41 -11.08
N GLU A 79 1.88 -12.67 -10.74
CA GLU A 79 1.41 -13.83 -11.49
C GLU A 79 -0.12 -13.92 -11.53
N GLU A 80 -0.79 -13.72 -10.39
CA GLU A 80 -2.25 -13.79 -10.33
C GLU A 80 -2.94 -12.74 -11.20
N VAL A 81 -2.42 -11.51 -11.18
CA VAL A 81 -2.91 -10.40 -12.00
C VAL A 81 -2.63 -10.65 -13.49
N LYS A 82 -1.46 -11.18 -13.82
CA LYS A 82 -1.07 -11.51 -15.21
C LYS A 82 -1.89 -12.70 -15.76
N ALA A 83 -2.11 -13.73 -14.95
CA ALA A 83 -2.84 -14.94 -15.32
C ALA A 83 -4.35 -14.70 -15.42
N ASN A 84 -4.91 -13.85 -14.55
CA ASN A 84 -6.32 -13.48 -14.59
C ASN A 84 -6.53 -11.96 -14.49
N PRO A 85 -6.30 -11.20 -15.58
CA PRO A 85 -6.42 -9.73 -15.59
C PRO A 85 -7.83 -9.18 -15.35
N LYS A 86 -8.84 -10.06 -15.28
CA LYS A 86 -10.24 -9.73 -14.96
C LYS A 86 -10.71 -10.45 -13.68
N GLY A 87 -9.78 -10.99 -12.90
CA GLY A 87 -10.05 -11.67 -11.64
C GLY A 87 -10.17 -10.69 -10.47
N ALA A 88 -10.59 -11.22 -9.32
CA ALA A 88 -10.77 -10.43 -8.09
C ALA A 88 -9.48 -9.70 -7.66
N ILE A 89 -8.32 -10.38 -7.75
CA ILE A 89 -7.03 -9.79 -7.37
C ILE A 89 -6.65 -8.62 -8.28
N ALA A 90 -6.82 -8.77 -9.60
CA ALA A 90 -6.60 -7.70 -10.56
C ALA A 90 -7.56 -6.52 -10.33
N ASP A 91 -8.82 -6.80 -10.00
CA ASP A 91 -9.81 -5.77 -9.70
C ASP A 91 -9.51 -5.03 -8.39
N VAL A 92 -9.05 -5.72 -7.34
CA VAL A 92 -8.59 -5.08 -6.10
C VAL A 92 -7.36 -4.19 -6.37
N ALA A 93 -6.36 -4.70 -7.10
CA ALA A 93 -5.19 -3.90 -7.48
C ALA A 93 -5.59 -2.64 -8.25
N ALA A 94 -6.51 -2.77 -9.21
CA ALA A 94 -7.04 -1.65 -9.99
C ALA A 94 -7.79 -0.64 -9.12
N VAL A 95 -8.66 -1.07 -8.21
CA VAL A 95 -9.37 -0.16 -7.27
C VAL A 95 -8.35 0.59 -6.40
N CYS A 96 -7.36 -0.12 -5.86
CA CYS A 96 -6.33 0.44 -5.00
C CYS A 96 -5.46 1.49 -5.71
N ALA A 97 -5.12 1.27 -6.99
CA ALA A 97 -4.28 2.17 -7.79
C ALA A 97 -5.06 3.35 -8.41
N LEU A 98 -6.26 3.08 -8.93
CA LEU A 98 -7.03 4.06 -9.73
C LEU A 98 -7.91 4.95 -8.87
N CYS A 99 -8.66 4.36 -7.92
CA CYS A 99 -9.57 5.06 -7.03
C CYS A 99 -8.80 5.65 -5.84
N ASN A 100 -7.75 6.42 -6.12
CA ASN A 100 -6.74 6.80 -5.14
C ASN A 100 -5.95 8.03 -5.63
N ASP A 101 -5.74 9.00 -4.75
CA ASP A 101 -5.02 10.25 -5.05
C ASP A 101 -3.64 10.33 -4.36
N ALA A 102 -3.33 9.38 -3.48
CA ALA A 102 -2.02 9.27 -2.85
C ALA A 102 -0.93 8.77 -3.82
N LYS A 103 0.32 9.01 -3.40
CA LYS A 103 1.55 8.53 -4.04
C LYS A 103 2.57 8.17 -2.96
N ILE A 104 3.52 7.30 -3.31
CA ILE A 104 4.67 7.02 -2.48
C ILE A 104 5.90 7.71 -3.09
N LEU A 105 6.71 8.37 -2.29
CA LEU A 105 8.00 8.91 -2.70
C LEU A 105 9.09 7.93 -2.26
N GLY A 106 9.90 7.48 -3.21
CA GLY A 106 11.12 6.75 -2.92
C GLY A 106 12.31 7.71 -2.86
N HIS A 107 13.05 7.67 -1.76
CA HIS A 107 14.26 8.46 -1.54
C HIS A 107 15.48 7.67 -2.02
N ASP A 108 16.05 8.12 -3.13
CA ASP A 108 17.29 7.54 -3.65
C ASP A 108 18.46 7.98 -2.78
N GLU A 109 19.28 7.03 -2.32
CA GLU A 109 20.52 7.37 -1.62
C GLU A 109 21.50 7.99 -2.63
N ALA A 110 21.96 9.21 -2.38
CA ALA A 110 23.07 9.79 -3.13
C ALA A 110 24.32 8.90 -2.95
N GLU A 111 24.87 8.39 -4.05
CA GLU A 111 26.10 7.61 -4.03
C GLU A 111 27.33 8.53 -3.85
N ASP A 112 27.64 8.92 -2.62
CA ASP A 112 28.94 9.52 -2.33
C ASP A 112 30.05 8.45 -2.30
N GLU A 113 31.20 8.72 -2.93
CA GLU A 113 32.36 7.82 -2.96
C GLU A 113 32.86 7.40 -1.56
N ALA A 114 32.70 8.27 -0.57
CA ALA A 114 33.03 8.00 0.84
C ALA A 114 32.17 6.85 1.43
N THR A 115 30.98 6.64 0.87
CA THR A 115 29.99 5.66 1.35
C THR A 115 30.25 4.27 0.77
N LYS A 116 30.89 4.16 -0.42
CA LYS A 116 31.27 2.86 -1.05
C LYS A 116 32.20 2.02 -0.18
N ARG A 117 33.16 2.64 0.53
CA ARG A 117 34.09 1.92 1.43
C ARG A 117 33.43 1.44 2.73
N LYS A 118 32.34 2.07 3.18
CA LYS A 118 31.54 1.62 4.35
C LYS A 118 30.43 0.63 3.99
N LYS A 119 29.94 0.63 2.74
CA LYS A 119 28.80 -0.20 2.27
C LYS A 119 29.11 -1.69 2.16
N LYS A 120 30.39 -2.10 2.08
CA LYS A 120 30.80 -3.51 1.95
C LYS A 120 30.40 -4.42 3.15
N ARG A 121 29.75 -3.88 4.20
CA ARG A 121 29.31 -4.61 5.41
C ARG A 121 28.00 -4.11 6.05
N LYS A 122 27.12 -3.39 5.34
CA LYS A 122 25.82 -2.99 5.94
C LYS A 122 24.65 -3.78 5.35
N LYS A 123 24.19 -4.73 6.15
CA LYS A 123 22.92 -5.45 6.06
C LYS A 123 21.77 -4.44 5.89
N ALA A 124 20.96 -4.56 4.85
CA ALA A 124 19.80 -3.70 4.61
C ALA A 124 18.59 -4.35 5.29
N SER A 125 18.36 -4.01 6.56
CA SER A 125 17.19 -4.51 7.28
C SER A 125 15.89 -3.95 6.71
N ILE A 126 14.78 -4.67 6.89
CA ILE A 126 13.41 -4.20 6.57
C ILE A 126 13.15 -2.79 7.12
N GLU A 127 13.68 -2.48 8.31
CA GLU A 127 13.56 -1.17 8.95
C GLU A 127 14.37 -0.06 8.24
N SER A 128 15.51 -0.39 7.63
CA SER A 128 16.27 0.55 6.80
C SER A 128 15.58 0.83 5.47
N MET A 129 14.84 -0.15 4.95
CA MET A 129 14.03 -0.04 3.74
C MET A 129 12.79 0.81 3.98
N ALA A 130 12.11 0.64 5.11
CA ALA A 130 10.95 1.45 5.50
C ALA A 130 11.23 2.96 5.42
N LYS A 131 12.42 3.40 5.85
CA LYS A 131 12.83 4.81 5.85
C LYS A 131 13.06 5.41 4.46
N LYS A 132 13.13 4.58 3.41
CA LYS A 132 13.32 5.05 2.03
C LYS A 132 12.01 5.44 1.35
N PHE A 133 10.86 5.12 1.95
CA PHE A 133 9.56 5.37 1.34
C PHE A 133 8.70 6.26 2.23
N GLU A 134 8.21 7.34 1.65
CA GLU A 134 7.37 8.32 2.33
C GLU A 134 6.05 8.48 1.57
N ARG A 135 4.94 8.68 2.27
CA ARG A 135 3.66 8.94 1.61
C ARG A 135 3.48 10.42 1.25
N VAL A 136 2.78 10.65 0.15
CA VAL A 136 2.15 11.93 -0.20
C VAL A 136 0.66 11.69 -0.34
N GLY A 137 -0.15 12.49 0.37
CA GLY A 137 -1.60 12.29 0.46
C GLY A 137 -2.02 11.54 1.74
N GLU A 138 -3.27 11.11 1.78
CA GLU A 138 -3.89 10.50 2.97
C GLU A 138 -3.24 9.15 3.33
N PRO A 139 -2.99 8.84 4.62
CA PRO A 139 -2.39 7.57 5.05
C PRO A 139 -3.16 6.34 4.55
N THR A 140 -4.48 6.38 4.62
CA THR A 140 -5.36 5.27 4.19
C THR A 140 -5.25 5.01 2.70
N GLU A 141 -5.09 6.05 1.89
CA GLU A 141 -4.89 5.93 0.46
C GLU A 141 -3.48 5.44 0.12
N ALA A 142 -2.47 5.96 0.81
CA ALA A 142 -1.09 5.51 0.63
C ALA A 142 -0.92 4.01 0.92
N ALA A 143 -1.58 3.50 1.96
CA ALA A 143 -1.59 2.07 2.28
C ALA A 143 -2.15 1.21 1.13
N LEU A 144 -3.19 1.70 0.44
CA LEU A 144 -3.76 1.01 -0.72
C LEU A 144 -2.84 1.09 -1.95
N CYS A 145 -2.12 2.20 -2.15
CA CYS A 145 -1.07 2.25 -3.19
C CYS A 145 -0.03 1.17 -2.95
N VAL A 146 0.46 1.04 -1.70
CA VAL A 146 1.42 0.00 -1.33
C VAL A 146 0.86 -1.41 -1.52
N LEU A 147 -0.42 -1.64 -1.21
CA LEU A 147 -1.09 -2.91 -1.49
C LEU A 147 -1.12 -3.21 -3.01
N ALA A 148 -1.39 -2.21 -3.84
CA ALA A 148 -1.33 -2.38 -5.30
C ALA A 148 0.09 -2.69 -5.79
N GLU A 149 1.13 -2.12 -5.21
CA GLU A 149 2.52 -2.47 -5.51
C GLU A 149 2.85 -3.92 -5.10
N LYS A 150 2.40 -4.36 -3.91
CA LYS A 150 2.59 -5.74 -3.44
C LYS A 150 1.85 -6.77 -4.29
N LEU A 151 0.66 -6.43 -4.81
CA LEU A 151 -0.07 -7.27 -5.75
C LEU A 151 0.61 -7.37 -7.12
N GLY A 152 1.24 -6.28 -7.59
CA GLY A 152 2.02 -6.25 -8.83
C GLY A 152 1.19 -6.45 -10.10
N GLY A 153 1.86 -6.95 -11.16
CA GLY A 153 1.21 -7.45 -12.37
C GLY A 153 1.22 -6.54 -13.59
N MET A 154 1.27 -5.21 -13.42
CA MET A 154 1.38 -4.27 -14.53
C MET A 154 2.83 -3.84 -14.80
N SER A 155 3.67 -3.76 -13.77
CA SER A 155 5.10 -3.46 -13.90
C SER A 155 5.98 -4.68 -13.66
N HIS A 156 7.08 -4.77 -14.40
CA HIS A 156 8.10 -5.81 -14.24
C HIS A 156 9.13 -5.47 -13.15
N TYR A 157 9.20 -4.22 -12.69
CA TYR A 157 10.19 -3.79 -11.70
C TYR A 157 9.97 -4.41 -10.30
N LEU A 158 8.75 -4.90 -10.05
CA LEU A 158 8.37 -5.54 -8.78
C LEU A 158 8.54 -7.06 -8.83
N ASP A 159 8.82 -7.63 -10.00
CA ASP A 159 8.98 -9.07 -10.14
C ASP A 159 10.25 -9.50 -9.37
N ASN A 160 10.11 -10.45 -8.45
CA ASN A 160 11.17 -11.03 -7.60
C ASN A 160 11.70 -10.15 -6.45
N ILE A 161 10.92 -9.20 -5.94
CA ILE A 161 11.31 -8.48 -4.71
C ILE A 161 10.92 -9.30 -3.49
N HIS A 162 11.76 -10.28 -3.16
CA HIS A 162 11.61 -11.11 -1.97
C HIS A 162 12.87 -11.07 -1.10
N PRO A 163 12.73 -11.29 0.22
CA PRO A 163 13.88 -11.52 1.07
C PRO A 163 14.67 -12.75 0.56
N ASP A 164 15.99 -12.64 0.50
CA ASP A 164 16.86 -13.77 0.25
C ASP A 164 16.85 -14.77 1.41
N LYS A 165 17.62 -15.86 1.31
CA LYS A 165 17.71 -16.89 2.36
C LYS A 165 18.22 -16.35 3.71
N GLN A 166 18.78 -15.14 3.74
CA GLN A 166 19.27 -14.45 4.92
C GLN A 166 18.29 -13.36 5.42
N GLY A 167 17.15 -13.21 4.75
CA GLY A 167 16.13 -12.21 5.06
C GLY A 167 16.41 -10.82 4.47
N GLU A 168 17.36 -10.71 3.52
CA GLU A 168 17.74 -9.43 2.92
C GLU A 168 16.95 -9.15 1.64
N ILE A 169 16.46 -7.92 1.50
CA ILE A 169 15.79 -7.47 0.28
C ILE A 169 16.80 -6.71 -0.57
N HIS A 170 17.11 -7.23 -1.74
CA HIS A 170 17.97 -6.56 -2.72
C HIS A 170 17.11 -5.85 -3.75
N LEU A 171 17.07 -4.52 -3.70
CA LEU A 171 16.43 -3.76 -4.75
C LEU A 171 17.35 -3.70 -5.98
N HIS A 172 16.84 -4.17 -7.11
CA HIS A 172 17.51 -4.05 -8.41
C HIS A 172 17.21 -2.72 -9.12
N VAL A 173 16.33 -1.91 -8.54
CA VAL A 173 15.79 -0.67 -9.08
C VAL A 173 15.83 0.41 -8.00
N LEU A 174 16.00 1.67 -8.39
CA LEU A 174 15.99 2.81 -7.47
C LEU A 174 14.65 2.91 -6.72
N PRO A 175 14.64 3.24 -5.40
CA PRO A 175 13.43 3.46 -4.64
C PRO A 175 12.44 4.42 -5.31
N SER A 176 12.93 5.51 -5.93
CA SER A 176 12.09 6.50 -6.62
C SER A 176 11.27 5.90 -7.77
N VAL A 177 11.86 4.96 -8.52
CA VAL A 177 11.20 4.24 -9.61
C VAL A 177 10.27 3.16 -9.07
N LEU A 178 10.69 2.47 -8.00
CA LEU A 178 9.91 1.38 -7.44
C LEU A 178 8.61 1.85 -6.75
N ALA A 179 8.65 3.02 -6.12
CA ALA A 179 7.60 3.50 -5.21
C ALA A 179 6.18 3.53 -5.81
N ASN A 180 6.04 3.74 -7.12
CA ASN A 180 4.73 3.73 -7.80
C ASN A 180 4.75 2.92 -9.10
N ALA A 181 5.65 1.95 -9.24
CA ALA A 181 5.88 1.26 -10.50
C ALA A 181 4.60 0.61 -11.06
N ASN A 182 3.82 -0.08 -10.22
CA ASN A 182 2.56 -0.70 -10.62
C ASN A 182 1.43 0.32 -10.73
N VAL A 183 1.33 1.23 -9.74
CA VAL A 183 0.25 2.23 -9.68
C VAL A 183 0.27 3.18 -10.87
N GLU A 184 1.46 3.62 -11.31
CA GLU A 184 1.59 4.50 -12.48
C GLU A 184 1.20 3.78 -13.78
N GLU A 185 1.56 2.51 -13.92
CA GLU A 185 1.18 1.71 -15.09
C GLU A 185 -0.34 1.51 -15.16
N TRP A 186 -1.00 1.23 -14.03
CA TRP A 186 -2.46 1.20 -13.95
C TRP A 186 -3.08 2.54 -14.38
N ARG A 187 -2.59 3.65 -13.82
CA ARG A 187 -3.10 5.01 -14.11
C ARG A 187 -2.88 5.41 -15.57
N SER A 188 -1.77 4.99 -16.19
CA SER A 188 -1.47 5.22 -17.60
C SER A 188 -2.34 4.36 -18.53
N SER A 189 -2.56 3.09 -18.18
CA SER A 189 -3.38 2.15 -18.94
C SER A 189 -4.88 2.46 -18.88
N TYR A 190 -5.35 3.04 -17.77
CA TYR A 190 -6.76 3.37 -17.51
C TYR A 190 -6.91 4.82 -17.01
N PRO A 191 -6.65 5.82 -17.87
CA PRO A 191 -6.75 7.22 -17.50
C PRO A 191 -8.12 7.56 -16.91
N ARG A 192 -8.07 8.28 -15.79
CA ARG A 192 -9.24 8.78 -15.09
C ARG A 192 -9.96 9.83 -15.92
N GLN A 193 -11.26 9.64 -16.12
CA GLN A 193 -12.15 10.55 -16.83
C GLN A 193 -12.91 11.47 -15.87
N ALA A 194 -13.29 10.93 -14.70
CA ALA A 194 -14.00 11.68 -13.67
C ALA A 194 -13.74 11.09 -12.28
N THR A 195 -13.77 11.96 -11.27
CA THR A 195 -13.75 11.58 -9.86
C THR A 195 -15.12 11.93 -9.25
N LEU A 196 -15.75 10.98 -8.60
CA LEU A 196 -16.82 11.25 -7.64
C LEU A 196 -16.17 11.25 -6.26
N GLU A 197 -15.84 12.44 -5.79
CA GLU A 197 -15.12 12.68 -4.53
C GLU A 197 -15.84 12.05 -3.36
N PHE A 198 -15.07 11.71 -2.31
CA PHE A 198 -15.64 11.18 -1.09
C PHE A 198 -16.77 12.07 -0.56
N ASN A 199 -17.93 11.47 -0.34
CA ASN A 199 -19.05 12.14 0.30
C ASN A 199 -19.43 11.40 1.59
N ARG A 200 -19.67 12.18 2.65
CA ARG A 200 -19.93 11.67 4.00
C ARG A 200 -21.24 10.89 4.12
N ASP A 201 -22.23 11.21 3.30
CA ASP A 201 -23.55 10.57 3.33
C ASP A 201 -23.46 9.15 2.75
N ARG A 202 -22.81 9.01 1.59
CA ARG A 202 -22.63 7.69 0.93
C ARG A 202 -21.39 6.92 1.40
N LYS A 203 -20.51 7.57 2.19
CA LYS A 203 -19.21 7.10 2.72
C LYS A 203 -18.37 6.34 1.70
N SER A 204 -18.33 6.82 0.47
CA SER A 204 -17.55 6.21 -0.60
C SER A 204 -17.03 7.26 -1.56
N MET A 205 -15.98 6.90 -2.28
CA MET A 205 -15.47 7.62 -3.45
C MET A 205 -15.39 6.66 -4.63
N SER A 206 -15.43 7.22 -5.84
CA SER A 206 -15.29 6.42 -7.04
C SER A 206 -14.63 7.19 -8.17
N VAL A 207 -14.01 6.46 -9.09
CA VAL A 207 -13.37 7.03 -10.28
C VAL A 207 -13.86 6.32 -11.52
N LEU A 208 -14.22 7.09 -12.54
CA LEU A 208 -14.53 6.58 -13.85
C LEU A 208 -13.24 6.55 -14.66
N CYS A 209 -12.84 5.38 -15.14
CA CYS A 209 -11.66 5.24 -15.99
C CYS A 209 -12.02 4.66 -17.35
N SER A 210 -11.31 5.13 -18.37
CA SER A 210 -11.39 4.63 -19.74
C SER A 210 -10.05 3.99 -20.11
N PRO A 211 -10.03 2.84 -20.79
CA PRO A 211 -8.78 2.21 -21.23
C PRO A 211 -8.12 3.02 -22.35
N SER A 212 -6.80 3.22 -22.25
CA SER A 212 -6.01 4.04 -23.18
C SER A 212 -5.95 3.44 -24.61
N SER A 213 -5.84 2.11 -24.72
CA SER A 213 -5.89 1.41 -26.01
C SER A 213 -7.33 1.06 -26.41
N SER A 214 -7.92 1.90 -27.27
CA SER A 214 -9.22 1.70 -27.91
C SER A 214 -9.17 0.62 -29.01
N GLY A 215 -8.85 -0.62 -28.66
CA GLY A 215 -9.27 -1.76 -29.47
C GLY A 215 -10.79 -1.88 -29.32
N ASN A 216 -11.55 -1.68 -30.40
CA ASN A 216 -13.02 -1.73 -30.47
C ASN A 216 -13.62 -2.78 -29.51
N ARG A 217 -14.02 -2.35 -28.28
CA ARG A 217 -14.86 -3.03 -27.26
C ARG A 217 -14.46 -2.84 -25.79
N LYS A 218 -13.34 -2.21 -25.44
CA LYS A 218 -13.06 -2.01 -24.01
C LYS A 218 -13.99 -0.91 -23.43
N LYS A 219 -14.86 -1.29 -22.50
CA LYS A 219 -15.85 -0.41 -21.86
C LYS A 219 -15.21 0.38 -20.71
N ASN A 220 -15.75 1.56 -20.44
CA ASN A 220 -15.42 2.33 -19.25
C ASN A 220 -15.80 1.54 -17.99
N ARG A 221 -15.03 1.70 -16.92
CA ARG A 221 -15.29 1.07 -15.61
C ARG A 221 -15.33 2.14 -14.53
N LEU A 222 -16.25 1.98 -13.59
CA LEU A 222 -16.32 2.78 -12.37
C LEU A 222 -15.70 1.96 -11.23
N TYR A 223 -14.60 2.44 -10.67
CA TYR A 223 -13.93 1.82 -9.52
C TYR A 223 -14.36 2.53 -8.25
N VAL A 224 -14.71 1.78 -7.20
CA VAL A 224 -15.35 2.33 -5.99
C VAL A 224 -14.65 1.81 -4.74
N LYS A 225 -14.40 2.67 -3.76
CA LYS A 225 -13.97 2.29 -2.40
C LYS A 225 -14.73 3.09 -1.33
N GLY A 226 -14.89 2.54 -0.14
CA GLY A 226 -15.72 3.15 0.90
C GLY A 226 -16.12 2.22 2.03
N ALA A 227 -17.10 2.65 2.82
CA ALA A 227 -17.62 1.88 3.95
C ALA A 227 -18.26 0.56 3.49
N PRO A 228 -17.83 -0.60 4.02
CA PRO A 228 -18.28 -1.91 3.54
C PRO A 228 -19.79 -2.09 3.56
N ASN A 229 -20.44 -1.74 4.67
CA ASN A 229 -21.89 -1.90 4.83
C ASN A 229 -22.70 -1.16 3.75
N LEU A 230 -22.30 0.07 3.41
CA LEU A 230 -23.00 0.87 2.39
C LEU A 230 -22.62 0.49 0.95
N LEU A 231 -21.44 -0.11 0.74
CA LEU A 231 -21.06 -0.59 -0.58
C LEU A 231 -21.73 -1.91 -0.91
N LEU A 232 -21.74 -2.85 0.03
CA LEU A 232 -22.32 -4.18 -0.17
C LEU A 232 -23.83 -4.11 -0.47
N GLU A 233 -24.57 -3.18 0.16
CA GLU A 233 -25.98 -2.92 -0.15
C GLU A 233 -26.23 -2.48 -1.61
N ARG A 234 -25.21 -1.96 -2.30
CA ARG A 234 -25.28 -1.50 -3.70
C ARG A 234 -24.72 -2.53 -4.71
N CYS A 235 -24.23 -3.68 -4.24
CA CYS A 235 -23.73 -4.75 -5.08
C CYS A 235 -24.85 -5.74 -5.43
N THR A 236 -24.90 -6.17 -6.70
CA THR A 236 -25.90 -7.12 -7.24
C THR A 236 -25.25 -8.40 -7.72
#